data_AF-B5M761-F1
#
_entry.id   AF-B5M761-F1
#
_cell.length_a   1.000
_cell.length_b   1.000
_cell.length_c   1.000
_cell.angle_alpha   90.00
_cell.angle_beta   90.00
_cell.angle_gamma   90.00
#
_symmetry.space_group_name_H-M   'P 1'
#
loop_
_entity.id
_entity.type
_entity.pdbx_description
1 polymer ?
#
loop_
_entity_poly.entity_id
_entity_poly.type
_entity_poly.pdbx_seq_one_letter_code
_entity_poly.pdbx_strand_id
1 'polypeptide(L)' 'GEKLMKFKIRIEDPPRRKDMVFIGGSVLAEVMKDNPKFWMSRQEYEEKGVRVLDKLLPGAAIM' A
#
# COMPACT_ATOMS: atom_id res chain seq x y z
N GLY A 1 35.36 5.46 -12.90
CA GLY A 1 34.76 4.82 -14.08
C GLY A 1 34.07 3.50 -13.77
N GLU A 2 34.72 2.59 -13.04
CA GLU A 2 34.29 1.17 -12.95
C GLU A 2 33.01 0.89 -12.14
N LYS A 3 32.58 1.79 -11.24
CA LYS A 3 31.41 1.55 -10.35
C LYS A 3 30.05 1.57 -11.06
N LEU A 4 29.92 2.25 -12.20
CA LEU A 4 28.64 2.36 -12.92
C LEU A 4 28.33 1.15 -13.80
N MET A 5 29.35 0.37 -14.19
CA MET A 5 29.17 -0.81 -15.06
C MET A 5 28.41 -1.97 -14.38
N LYS A 6 28.34 -1.97 -13.04
CA LYS A 6 27.64 -3.00 -12.26
C LYS A 6 26.22 -2.57 -11.83
N PHE A 7 25.81 -1.33 -12.12
CA PHE A 7 24.51 -0.83 -11.69
C PHE A 7 23.43 -1.26 -12.69
N LYS A 8 22.68 -2.32 -12.35
CA LYS A 8 21.55 -2.78 -13.18
C LYS A 8 20.39 -1.80 -13.05
N ILE A 9 20.15 -1.02 -14.10
CA ILE A 9 18.94 -0.19 -14.22
C ILE A 9 17.81 -1.09 -14.74
N ARG A 10 16.66 -1.08 -14.06
CA ARG A 10 15.43 -1.73 -14.52
C ARG A 10 14.39 -0.65 -14.82
N ILE A 11 13.92 -0.61 -16.07
CA ILE A 11 12.84 0.27 -16.50
C ILE A 11 11.66 -0.63 -16.81
N GLU A 12 10.56 -0.46 -16.08
CA GLU A 12 9.31 -1.18 -16.33
C GLU A 12 8.31 -0.26 -17.03
N ASP A 13 7.89 -0.62 -18.24
CA ASP A 13 6.85 0.10 -18.99
C ASP A 13 5.71 -0.83 -19.44
N PRO A 14 4.87 -1.27 -18.48
CA PRO A 14 3.75 -2.13 -18.80
C PRO A 14 2.67 -1.33 -19.57
N PRO A 15 1.99 -1.94 -20.56
CA PRO A 15 0.96 -1.27 -21.39
C PRO A 15 -0.18 -0.61 -20.61
N ARG A 16 -0.43 -1.08 -19.38
CA ARG A 16 -1.48 -0.57 -18.47
C ARG A 16 -0.92 0.29 -17.35
N ARG A 17 0.22 0.96 -17.54
CA ARG A 17 0.87 1.80 -16.52
C ARG A 17 -0.10 2.79 -15.88
N LYS A 18 -0.97 3.42 -16.68
CA LYS A 18 -2.00 4.37 -16.21
C LYS A 18 -2.99 3.75 -15.21
N ASP A 19 -3.26 2.46 -15.32
CA ASP A 19 -4.25 1.75 -14.52
C ASP A 19 -3.60 0.91 -13.40
N MET A 20 -2.26 0.89 -13.32
CA MET A 20 -1.53 -0.04 -12.47
C MET A 20 -1.86 0.13 -10.98
N VAL A 21 -2.07 1.36 -10.53
CA VAL A 21 -2.47 1.65 -9.15
C VAL A 21 -3.86 1.09 -8.86
N PHE A 22 -4.81 1.26 -9.79
CA PHE A 22 -6.15 0.72 -9.66
C PHE A 22 -6.16 -0.81 -9.67
N ILE A 23 -5.41 -1.43 -10.60
CA ILE A 23 -5.27 -2.89 -10.69
C ILE A 23 -4.67 -3.45 -9.40
N GLY A 24 -3.57 -2.86 -8.93
CA GLY A 24 -2.92 -3.28 -7.68
C GLY A 24 -3.85 -3.17 -6.48
N GLY A 25 -4.57 -2.06 -6.35
CA GLY A 25 -5.55 -1.86 -5.27
C GLY A 25 -6.72 -2.84 -5.33
N SER A 26 -7.25 -3.12 -6.53
CA SER A 26 -8.36 -4.05 -6.73
C SER A 26 -7.97 -5.48 -6.37
N VAL A 27 -6.80 -5.93 -6.81
CA VAL A 27 -6.28 -7.26 -6.49
C VAL A 27 -6.00 -7.37 -5.00
N LEU A 28 -5.41 -6.34 -4.39
CA LEU A 28 -5.16 -6.32 -2.95
C LEU A 28 -6.46 -6.40 -2.14
N ALA A 29 -7.48 -5.63 -2.53
CA ALA A 29 -8.79 -5.65 -1.87
C ALA A 29 -9.45 -7.03 -1.96
N GLU A 30 -9.41 -7.68 -3.12
CA GLU A 30 -9.99 -9.01 -3.33
C GLU A 30 -9.28 -10.07 -2.48
N VAL A 31 -7.94 -10.04 -2.43
CA VAL A 31 -7.15 -10.98 -1.63
C VAL A 31 -7.38 -10.79 -0.12
N MET A 32 -7.63 -9.56 0.32
CA MET A 32 -7.74 -9.23 1.75
C MET A 32 -9.18 -9.19 2.27
N LYS A 33 -10.20 -9.44 1.43
CA LYS A 33 -11.62 -9.29 1.79
C LYS A 33 -12.03 -10.07 3.06
N ASP A 34 -11.47 -11.26 3.25
CA ASP A 34 -11.79 -12.15 4.38
C ASP A 34 -10.85 -11.95 5.58
N ASN A 35 -9.97 -10.94 5.54
CA ASN A 35 -9.07 -10.60 6.65
C ASN A 35 -9.58 -9.39 7.43
N PRO A 36 -10.39 -9.57 8.49
CA PRO A 36 -10.97 -8.47 9.25
C PRO A 36 -9.93 -7.59 9.96
N LYS A 37 -8.72 -8.11 10.20
CA LYS A 37 -7.62 -7.34 10.81
C LYS A 37 -7.02 -6.33 9.83
N PHE A 38 -7.21 -6.50 8.52
CA PHE A 38 -6.73 -5.57 7.50
C PHE A 38 -7.63 -4.34 7.38
N TRP A 39 -8.94 -4.55 7.44
CA TRP A 39 -9.93 -3.49 7.26
C TRP A 39 -10.13 -2.66 8.53
N MET A 40 -10.38 -1.37 8.37
CA MET A 40 -10.86 -0.53 9.47
C MET A 40 -12.37 -0.73 9.61
N SER A 41 -12.79 -1.14 10.79
CA SER A 41 -14.21 -1.27 11.11
C SER A 41 -14.79 0.06 11.58
N ARG A 42 -16.11 0.19 11.47
CA ARG A 42 -16.85 1.32 12.05
C ARG A 42 -16.64 1.44 13.57
N GLN A 43 -16.63 0.31 14.27
CA GLN A 43 -16.39 0.27 15.71
C GLN A 43 -15.02 0.86 16.06
N GLU A 44 -13.95 0.45 15.37
CA GLU A 44 -12.61 1.00 15.63
C GLU A 44 -12.55 2.53 15.41
N TYR A 45 -13.30 3.05 14.43
CA TYR A 45 -13.40 4.49 14.18
C TYR A 45 -14.21 5.21 15.28
N GLU A 46 -15.31 4.64 15.75
CA GLU A 46 -16.10 5.22 16.85
C GLU A 46 -15.29 5.26 18.16
N GLU A 47 -14.41 4.29 18.40
CA GLU A 47 -13.54 4.23 19.58
C GLU A 47 -12.32 5.17 19.51
N LYS A 48 -11.64 5.24 18.36
CA LYS A 48 -10.35 5.94 18.21
C LYS A 48 -10.45 7.26 17.43
N GLY A 49 -11.56 7.52 16.77
CA GLY A 49 -11.70 8.58 15.79
C GLY A 49 -10.69 8.44 14.64
N VAL A 50 -10.13 9.57 14.21
CA VAL A 50 -9.14 9.64 13.12
C VAL A 50 -7.88 8.82 13.41
N ARG A 51 -7.57 8.54 14.69
CA ARG A 51 -6.42 7.70 15.09
C ARG A 51 -6.51 6.25 14.63
N VAL A 52 -7.67 5.80 14.12
CA VAL A 52 -7.77 4.49 13.44
C VAL A 52 -6.82 4.36 12.24
N LEU A 53 -6.43 5.49 11.63
CA LEU A 53 -5.49 5.54 10.50
C LEU A 53 -4.07 5.08 10.87
N ASP A 54 -3.71 5.04 12.15
CA ASP A 54 -2.43 4.48 12.63
C ASP A 54 -2.27 3.01 12.19
N LYS A 55 -3.36 2.32 11.83
CA LYS A 55 -3.39 0.96 11.28
C LYS A 55 -2.84 0.85 9.85
N LEU A 56 -2.86 1.93 9.07
CA LEU A 56 -2.52 1.92 7.65
C LEU A 56 -1.03 2.19 7.37
N LEU A 57 -0.33 2.83 8.30
CA LEU A 57 1.07 3.25 8.11
C LEU A 57 1.91 2.85 9.32
N PRO A 58 2.89 1.94 9.18
CA PRO A 58 3.89 1.71 10.22
C PRO A 58 4.79 2.95 10.30
N GLY A 59 4.37 3.96 11.07
CA GLY A 59 5.10 5.22 11.25
C GLY A 59 4.23 6.49 11.41
N ALA A 60 2.90 6.43 11.27
CA ALA A 60 2.06 7.62 11.47
C ALA A 60 2.01 8.10 12.93
N ALA A 61 2.28 7.22 13.90
CA ALA A 61 2.26 7.56 15.34
C ALA A 61 3.52 8.31 15.84
N ILE A 62 4.45 8.69 14.96
CA ILE A 62 5.73 9.37 15.30
C ILE A 62 5.98 10.68 14.54
N MET A 63 4.95 11.26 13.90
CA MET A 63 4.95 12.68 13.49
C MET A 63 3.84 13.43 14.22
#